data_AF-A0A2D9EYD5-F1
#
_entry.id   AF-A0A2D9EYD5-F1
#
_cell.length_a   1.000
_cell.length_b   1.000
_cell.length_c   1.000
_cell.angle_alpha   90.00
_cell.angle_beta   90.00
_cell.angle_gamma   90.00
#
_symmetry.space_group_name_H-M   'P 1'
#
loop_
_entity.id
_entity.type
_entity.pdbx_description
1 polymer ?
#
loop_
_entity_poly.entity_id
_entity_poly.type
_entity_poly.pdbx_seq_one_letter_code
_entity_poly.pdbx_strand_id
1 'polypeptide(L)'
;MSIYWVSFRIDHTGNYQYRYDALVEGIRGLAARFWEETTSFIVLETAASIDTLAADALSAIDPNNDVVLVRNMDSKSARVIGLVEDDDIYVLMPYLKYVE
;
A
#
# COMPACT_ATOMS: atom_id res chain seq x y z
N MET A 1 -9.91 8.80 -12.83
CA MET A 1 -9.81 8.55 -11.38
C MET A 1 -10.17 7.11 -11.14
N SER A 2 -9.54 6.48 -10.16
CA SER A 2 -9.78 5.08 -9.78
C SER A 2 -9.83 4.97 -8.27
N ILE A 3 -10.56 3.96 -7.81
CA ILE A 3 -10.64 3.63 -6.39
C ILE A 3 -9.62 2.55 -6.08
N TYR A 4 -8.92 2.70 -4.97
CA TYR A 4 -7.95 1.74 -4.46
C TYR A 4 -8.27 1.41 -3.02
N TRP A 5 -7.94 0.19 -2.61
CA TRP A 5 -7.68 -0.07 -1.21
C TRP A 5 -6.21 -0.36 -1.01
N VAL A 6 -5.71 0.02 0.17
CA VAL A 6 -4.35 -0.23 0.61
C VAL A 6 -4.44 -0.95 1.95
N SER A 7 -3.79 -2.10 2.05
CA SER A 7 -3.60 -2.85 3.30
C SER A 7 -2.12 -2.87 3.62
N PHE A 8 -1.75 -2.78 4.89
CA PHE A 8 -0.35 -2.73 5.26
C PHE A 8 -0.09 -3.32 6.64
N ARG A 9 1.14 -3.80 6.86
CA ARG A 9 1.69 -4.16 8.16
C ARG A 9 3.00 -3.42 8.30
N ILE A 10 3.07 -2.51 9.28
CA ILE A 10 4.32 -1.85 9.68
C ILE A 10 4.82 -2.54 10.95
N ASP A 11 6.04 -3.03 10.93
CA ASP A 11 6.64 -3.67 12.09
C ASP A 11 6.90 -2.65 13.21
N HIS A 12 6.66 -3.05 14.47
CA HIS A 12 6.78 -2.15 15.61
C HIS A 12 8.23 -1.79 15.98
N THR A 13 9.24 -2.40 15.35
CA THR A 13 10.64 -2.07 15.61
C THR A 13 11.07 -0.74 14.97
N GLY A 14 11.98 -0.06 15.68
CA GLY A 14 12.53 1.23 15.25
C GLY A 14 11.49 2.35 15.21
N ASN A 15 11.47 3.10 14.10
CA ASN A 15 10.67 4.31 13.94
C ASN A 15 9.23 4.02 13.44
N TYR A 16 8.53 3.07 14.07
CA TYR A 16 7.17 2.64 13.67
C TYR A 16 6.23 3.80 13.36
N GLN A 17 6.05 4.72 14.33
CA GLN A 17 5.08 5.81 14.19
C GLN A 17 5.43 6.72 13.02
N TYR A 18 6.71 7.00 12.81
CA TYR A 18 7.17 7.83 11.70
C TYR A 18 6.86 7.18 10.34
N ARG A 19 7.10 5.86 10.20
CA ARG A 19 6.81 5.13 8.95
C ARG A 19 5.31 5.04 8.70
N TYR A 20 4.52 4.80 9.75
CA TYR A 20 3.06 4.84 9.68
C TYR A 20 2.56 6.21 9.20
N ASP A 21 2.98 7.28 9.87
CA ASP A 21 2.55 8.65 9.55
C ASP A 21 2.98 9.02 8.12
N ALA A 22 4.21 8.69 7.73
CA ALA A 22 4.72 8.94 6.38
C ALA A 22 3.89 8.21 5.31
N LEU A 23 3.54 6.94 5.54
CA LEU A 23 2.73 6.14 4.61
C LEU A 23 1.33 6.73 4.47
N VAL A 24 0.67 7.00 5.61
CA VAL A 24 -0.70 7.51 5.62
C VAL A 24 -0.77 8.89 4.99
N GLU A 25 0.13 9.80 5.35
CA GLU A 25 0.12 11.17 4.82
C GLU A 25 0.54 11.23 3.34
N GLY A 26 1.46 10.36 2.89
CA GLY A 26 1.80 10.22 1.48
C GLY A 26 0.59 9.82 0.62
N ILE A 27 -0.11 8.75 1.04
CA ILE A 27 -1.32 8.28 0.36
C ILE A 27 -2.43 9.34 0.44
N ARG A 28 -2.62 9.98 1.59
CA ARG A 28 -3.61 11.05 1.80
C ARG A 28 -3.34 12.25 0.89
N GLY A 29 -2.08 12.63 0.70
CA GLY A 29 -1.68 13.73 -0.18
C GLY A 29 -2.03 13.50 -1.66
N LEU A 30 -2.17 12.25 -2.08
CA LEU A 30 -2.55 11.87 -3.44
C LEU A 30 -4.07 11.70 -3.61
N ALA A 31 -4.85 11.70 -2.52
CA ALA A 31 -6.25 11.32 -2.54
C ALA A 31 -7.19 12.51 -2.83
N ALA A 32 -8.19 12.30 -3.68
CA ALA A 32 -9.34 13.19 -3.83
C ALA A 32 -10.42 12.87 -2.78
N ARG A 33 -10.58 11.59 -2.44
CA ARG A 33 -11.39 11.10 -1.32
C ARG A 33 -10.58 10.06 -0.57
N PHE A 34 -10.71 10.03 0.75
CA PHE A 34 -9.89 9.21 1.61
C PHE A 34 -10.71 8.72 2.80
N TRP A 35 -10.63 7.43 3.08
CA TRP A 35 -11.27 6.78 4.21
C TRP A 35 -10.27 5.88 4.95
N GLU A 36 -10.15 6.09 6.26
CA GLU A 36 -9.24 5.41 7.18
C GLU A 36 -9.89 5.41 8.57
N GLU A 37 -10.62 4.34 8.90
CA GLU A 37 -11.13 4.11 10.28
C GLU A 37 -10.46 2.89 10.93
N THR A 38 -9.83 2.05 10.12
CA THR A 38 -9.14 0.82 10.52
C THR A 38 -7.62 1.03 10.55
N THR A 39 -6.95 0.44 11.53
CA THR A 39 -5.52 0.67 11.84
C THR A 39 -4.53 0.33 10.72
N SER A 40 -4.94 -0.47 9.74
CA SER A 40 -4.01 -1.06 8.75
C SER A 40 -4.65 -1.17 7.37
N PHE A 41 -5.64 -0.31 7.10
CA PHE A 41 -6.39 -0.37 5.87
C PHE A 41 -6.99 0.99 5.51
N ILE A 42 -6.80 1.37 4.24
CA ILE A 42 -7.20 2.65 3.66
C ILE A 42 -8.00 2.36 2.39
N VAL A 43 -9.04 3.16 2.16
CA VAL A 43 -9.70 3.24 0.85
C VAL A 43 -9.57 4.67 0.33
N LEU A 44 -9.12 4.82 -0.90
CA LEU A 44 -8.94 6.13 -1.52
C LEU A 44 -9.44 6.18 -2.95
N GLU A 45 -9.83 7.37 -3.38
CA GLU A 45 -10.05 7.70 -4.78
C GLU A 45 -8.97 8.69 -5.22
N THR A 46 -8.28 8.41 -6.33
CA THR A 46 -7.21 9.29 -6.83
C THR A 46 -7.12 9.28 -8.35
N ALA A 47 -6.50 10.32 -8.90
CA ALA A 47 -6.05 10.36 -10.29
C ALA A 47 -4.67 9.71 -10.49
N ALA A 48 -3.92 9.46 -9.40
CA ALA A 48 -2.63 8.80 -9.44
C ALA A 48 -2.75 7.36 -9.96
N SER A 49 -1.69 6.91 -10.62
CA SER A 49 -1.59 5.52 -11.07
C SER A 49 -1.26 4.59 -9.88
N ILE A 50 -1.55 3.30 -10.04
CA ILE A 50 -1.16 2.30 -9.03
C ILE A 50 0.35 2.26 -8.80
N ASP A 51 1.15 2.53 -9.84
CA ASP A 51 2.61 2.53 -9.75
C ASP A 51 3.11 3.78 -8.99
N THR A 52 2.42 4.92 -9.13
CA THR A 52 2.69 6.12 -8.33
C THR A 52 2.40 5.88 -6.85
N LEU A 53 1.24 5.27 -6.55
CA LEU A 53 0.89 4.91 -5.16
C LEU A 53 1.90 3.95 -4.55
N ALA A 54 2.34 2.95 -5.33
CA ALA A 54 3.31 1.98 -4.85
C ALA A 54 4.70 2.62 -4.62
N ALA A 55 5.16 3.48 -5.51
CA ALA A 55 6.42 4.19 -5.34
C ALA A 55 6.42 5.10 -4.11
N ASP A 56 5.30 5.81 -3.88
CA ASP A 56 5.12 6.65 -2.70
C ASP A 56 5.14 5.82 -1.41
N ALA A 57 4.39 4.73 -1.37
CA ALA A 57 4.38 3.80 -0.24
C ALA A 57 5.76 3.18 0.03
N LEU A 58 6.49 2.76 -1.00
CA LEU A 58 7.86 2.22 -0.87
C LEU A 58 8.80 3.24 -0.22
N SER A 59 8.64 4.54 -0.51
CA SER A 59 9.48 5.59 0.07
C SER A 59 9.24 5.84 1.57
N ALA A 60 8.11 5.36 2.11
CA ALA A 60 7.69 5.62 3.48
C ALA A 60 7.97 4.46 4.45
N ILE A 61 8.23 3.25 3.95
CA ILE A 61 8.35 2.02 4.74
C ILE A 61 9.79 1.50 4.80
N ASP A 62 10.04 0.54 5.70
CA ASP A 62 11.22 -0.31 5.64
C ASP A 62 10.88 -1.61 4.92
N PRO A 63 11.33 -1.81 3.66
CA PRO A 63 10.94 -2.98 2.86
C PRO A 63 11.45 -4.30 3.42
N ASN A 64 12.37 -4.29 4.41
CA ASN A 64 12.85 -5.52 5.03
C ASN A 64 11.97 -6.01 6.18
N ASN A 65 11.05 -5.18 6.68
CA ASN A 65 10.24 -5.49 7.88
C ASN A 65 8.74 -5.25 7.63
N ASP A 66 8.42 -4.26 6.81
CA ASP A 66 7.07 -3.82 6.52
C ASP A 66 6.55 -4.45 5.22
N VAL A 67 5.23 -4.54 5.07
CA VAL A 67 4.58 -4.94 3.82
C VAL A 67 3.39 -4.04 3.51
N VAL A 68 3.25 -3.67 2.25
CA VAL A 68 2.12 -2.87 1.74
C VAL A 68 1.53 -3.57 0.52
N LEU A 69 0.21 -3.69 0.48
CA LEU A 69 -0.56 -4.23 -0.63
C LEU A 69 -1.55 -3.19 -1.12
N VAL A 70 -1.39 -2.76 -2.38
CA VAL A 70 -2.27 -1.81 -3.06
C VAL A 70 -3.08 -2.56 -4.11
N ARG A 71 -4.40 -2.39 -4.13
CA ARG A 71 -5.25 -3.01 -5.15
C ARG A 71 -6.19 -1.98 -5.77
N ASN A 72 -6.18 -1.91 -7.08
CA ASN A 72 -7.15 -1.13 -7.86
C ASN A 72 -8.50 -1.83 -7.82
N MET A 73 -9.55 -1.13 -7.39
CA MET A 73 -10.88 -1.71 -7.21
C MET A 73 -11.63 -1.97 -8.52
N ASP A 74 -11.31 -1.20 -9.57
CA ASP A 74 -11.97 -1.22 -10.86
C ASP A 74 -11.36 -2.24 -11.84
N SER A 75 -10.17 -2.78 -11.50
CA SER A 75 -9.43 -3.70 -12.36
C SER A 75 -8.78 -4.85 -11.58
N LYS A 76 -8.27 -5.84 -12.31
CA LYS A 76 -7.40 -6.89 -11.76
C LYS A 76 -5.95 -6.40 -11.80
N SER A 77 -5.66 -5.39 -10.98
CA SER A 77 -4.29 -4.87 -10.82
C SER A 77 -3.99 -4.63 -9.35
N ALA A 78 -2.83 -5.11 -8.91
CA ALA A 78 -2.34 -4.92 -7.56
C ALA A 78 -0.82 -4.78 -7.54
N ARG A 79 -0.30 -4.16 -6.48
CA ARG A 79 1.13 -4.06 -6.16
C ARG A 79 1.36 -4.53 -4.74
N VAL A 80 2.40 -5.32 -4.53
CA VAL A 80 2.91 -5.64 -3.19
C VAL A 80 4.34 -5.12 -3.07
N ILE A 81 4.67 -4.64 -1.88
CA ILE A 81 5.90 -3.92 -1.58
C ILE A 81 6.40 -4.42 -0.23
N GLY A 82 7.71 -4.61 -0.10
CA GLY A 82 8.36 -4.96 1.16
C GLY A 82 8.37 -6.47 1.46
N LEU A 83 8.37 -6.83 2.74
CA LEU A 83 8.62 -8.19 3.21
C LEU A 83 7.39 -9.09 3.00
N VAL A 84 7.33 -9.76 1.86
CA VAL A 84 6.33 -10.81 1.56
C VAL A 84 6.88 -12.16 2.00
N GLU A 85 6.34 -12.69 3.09
CA GLU A 85 6.81 -13.97 3.68
C GLU A 85 5.99 -15.18 3.19
N ASP A 86 4.81 -14.93 2.62
CA ASP A 86 3.86 -15.95 2.17
C ASP A 86 3.51 -15.75 0.68
N ASP A 87 3.98 -16.68 -0.15
CA ASP A 87 3.81 -16.65 -1.60
C ASP A 87 2.40 -17.04 -2.06
N ASP A 88 1.52 -17.52 -1.17
CA ASP A 88 0.13 -17.84 -1.51
C ASP A 88 -0.60 -16.62 -2.10
N ILE A 89 -0.15 -15.41 -1.76
CA ILE A 89 -0.71 -14.17 -2.33
C ILE A 89 -0.59 -14.12 -3.86
N TYR A 90 0.44 -14.70 -4.45
CA TYR A 90 0.61 -14.75 -5.91
C TYR A 90 -0.30 -15.80 -6.57
N VAL A 91 -0.69 -16.84 -5.83
CA VAL A 91 -1.68 -17.83 -6.29
C VAL A 91 -3.10 -17.25 -6.18
N LEU A 92 -3.40 -16.57 -5.07
CA LEU A 92 -4.69 -15.93 -4.81
C LEU A 92 -4.93 -14.69 -5.69
N MET A 93 -3.86 -13.96 -6.02
CA MET A 93 -3.88 -12.79 -6.89
C MET A 93 -2.86 -12.91 -8.03
N PRO A 94 -3.13 -13.72 -9.08
CA PRO A 94 -2.19 -13.95 -10.19
C PRO A 94 -1.81 -12.72 -11.02
N TYR A 95 -2.47 -11.58 -10.76
CA TYR A 95 -2.22 -10.29 -11.39
C TYR A 95 -1.41 -9.33 -10.51
N LEU A 96 -1.00 -9.78 -9.31
CA LEU A 96 -0.15 -9.04 -8.40
C LEU A 96 1.25 -8.88 -8.99
N LYS A 97 1.83 -7.69 -8.83
CA LYS A 97 3.24 -7.43 -9.17
C LYS A 97 3.97 -6.98 -7.92
N TYR A 98 5.15 -7.56 -7.69
CA TYR A 98 6.09 -7.07 -6.70
C TYR A 98 6.74 -5.76 -7.20
N VAL A 99 6.99 -4.82 -6.29
CA VAL A 99 7.68 -3.55 -6.58
C VAL A 99 8.97 -3.51 -5.77
N GLU A 100 10.09 -3.32 -6.48
CA GLU A 100 11.45 -3.19 -5.94
C GLU A 100 11.83 -1.72 -5.69
#